data_AF-A0A1G2ZE95-F1
#
_entry.id   AF-A0A1G2ZE95-F1
#
_cell.length_a   1.000
_cell.length_b   1.000
_cell.length_c   1.000
_cell.angle_alpha   90.00
_cell.angle_beta   90.00
_cell.angle_gamma   90.00
#
_symmetry.space_group_name_H-M   'P 1'
#
loop_
_entity.id
_entity.type
_entity.pdbx_description
1 polymer ?
#
loop_
_entity_poly.entity_id
_entity_poly.type
_entity_poly.pdbx_seq_one_letter_code
_entity_poly.pdbx_strand_id
1 'polypeptide(L)'
;MYRILKPGGCFLAMTPNFSHYIALIASVTPTWFHKWYNSLRGVEEEDTFPTFYRMNTKRALVRAFAGAGLELGWVRRLEAQPNYLILTVPTFLIGALYERTVNSTDLLSPLRSVIFCRFVKPETRGQ
;
A
#
# COMPACT_ATOMS: atom_id res chain seq x y z
N MET A 1 -3.30 19.36 -0.24
CA MET A 1 -3.00 19.04 1.18
C MET A 1 -2.18 20.11 1.89
N TYR A 2 -1.01 20.50 1.36
CA TYR A 2 -0.13 21.49 2.00
C TYR A 2 -0.81 22.80 2.45
N ARG A 3 -1.71 23.34 1.61
CA ARG A 3 -2.44 24.59 1.88
C ARG A 3 -3.31 24.52 3.15
N ILE A 4 -3.92 23.38 3.42
CA ILE A 4 -4.91 23.23 4.50
C ILE A 4 -4.30 22.80 5.84
N LEU A 5 -3.04 22.34 5.83
CA LEU A 5 -2.31 22.01 7.05
C LEU A 5 -1.78 23.28 7.73
N LYS A 6 -1.94 23.36 9.06
CA LYS A 6 -1.21 24.33 9.88
C LYS A 6 0.30 24.02 9.85
N PRO A 7 1.19 25.01 10.08
CA PRO A 7 2.60 24.75 10.34
C PRO A 7 2.78 23.67 11.42
N GLY A 8 3.75 22.77 11.23
CA GLY A 8 3.94 21.58 12.08
C GLY A 8 2.87 20.48 11.92
N GLY A 9 1.83 20.73 11.12
CA GLY A 9 0.72 19.81 10.88
C GLY A 9 1.16 18.51 10.20
N CYS A 10 0.52 17.40 10.56
CA CYS A 10 0.84 16.08 10.04
C CYS A 10 -0.13 15.65 8.93
N PHE A 11 0.40 14.97 7.92
CA PHE A 11 -0.35 14.22 6.92
C PHE A 11 -0.02 12.73 7.05
N LEU A 12 -1.04 11.93 7.32
CA LEU A 12 -0.93 10.47 7.33
C LEU A 12 -1.57 9.92 6.06
N ALA A 13 -0.83 9.09 5.33
CA ALA A 13 -1.34 8.40 4.15
C ALA A 13 -1.08 6.90 4.24
N MET A 14 -2.05 6.15 3.73
CA MET A 14 -2.00 4.70 3.57
C MET A 14 -2.23 4.38 2.09
N THR A 15 -1.37 3.56 1.51
CA THR A 15 -1.51 3.11 0.11
C THR A 15 -1.16 1.63 -0.02
N PRO A 16 -1.74 0.92 -0.99
CA PRO A 16 -1.25 -0.39 -1.38
C PRO A 16 0.21 -0.29 -1.86
N ASN A 17 1.02 -1.28 -1.52
CA ASN A 17 2.40 -1.38 -1.96
C ASN A 17 2.49 -2.11 -3.30
N PHE A 18 3.07 -1.45 -4.31
CA PHE A 18 3.27 -2.03 -5.64
C PHE A 18 4.20 -3.26 -5.62
N SER A 19 5.14 -3.31 -4.68
CA SER A 19 6.07 -4.44 -4.56
C SER A 19 5.45 -5.69 -3.93
N HIS A 20 4.20 -5.62 -3.44
CA HIS A 20 3.47 -6.78 -2.95
C HIS A 20 3.01 -7.67 -4.11
N TYR A 21 3.01 -9.00 -3.92
CA TYR A 21 2.71 -9.95 -5.00
C TYR A 21 1.37 -9.68 -5.69
N ILE A 22 0.33 -9.30 -4.94
CA ILE A 22 -0.99 -8.96 -5.51
C ILE A 22 -0.88 -7.80 -6.49
N ALA A 23 -0.17 -6.73 -6.12
CA ALA A 23 -0.08 -5.55 -6.95
C ALA A 23 0.74 -5.83 -8.23
N LEU A 24 1.77 -6.66 -8.12
CA LEU A 24 2.53 -7.12 -9.27
C LEU A 24 1.66 -7.96 -10.22
N ILE A 25 0.94 -8.96 -9.69
CA ILE A 25 0.03 -9.81 -10.48
C ILE A 25 -1.06 -8.95 -11.14
N ALA A 26 -1.69 -8.05 -10.38
CA ALA A 26 -2.74 -7.17 -10.90
C ALA A 26 -2.23 -6.22 -11.99
N SER A 27 -0.95 -5.82 -11.95
CA SER A 27 -0.36 -4.94 -12.96
C SER A 27 -0.12 -5.60 -14.33
N VAL A 28 -0.02 -6.93 -14.36
CA VAL A 28 0.24 -7.70 -15.60
C VAL A 28 -0.97 -8.52 -16.05
N THR A 29 -2.02 -8.57 -15.24
CA THR A 29 -3.24 -9.31 -15.56
C THR A 29 -4.35 -8.35 -15.99
N PRO A 30 -5.18 -8.75 -16.96
CA PRO A 30 -6.29 -7.92 -17.44
C PRO A 30 -7.42 -7.82 -16.41
N THR A 31 -8.25 -6.78 -16.50
CA THR A 31 -9.35 -6.51 -15.54
C THR A 31 -10.33 -7.67 -15.40
N TRP A 32 -10.58 -8.45 -16.46
CA TRP A 32 -11.46 -9.62 -16.39
C TRP A 32 -10.94 -10.68 -15.40
N PHE A 33 -9.60 -10.83 -15.29
CA PHE A 33 -8.99 -11.75 -14.34
C PHE A 33 -9.21 -11.27 -12.90
N HIS A 34 -9.14 -9.95 -12.67
CA HIS A 34 -9.42 -9.36 -11.36
C HIS A 34 -10.86 -9.61 -10.96
N LYS A 35 -11.82 -9.41 -11.87
CA LYS A 35 -13.25 -9.66 -11.65
C LYS A 35 -13.53 -11.12 -11.30
N TRP A 36 -13.00 -12.04 -12.10
CA TRP A 36 -13.13 -13.47 -11.85
C TRP A 36 -12.53 -13.88 -10.50
N TYR A 37 -11.33 -13.41 -10.17
CA TYR A 37 -10.70 -13.76 -8.89
C TYR A 37 -11.44 -13.19 -7.68
N ASN A 38 -11.93 -11.96 -7.81
CA ASN A 38 -12.69 -11.29 -6.77
C ASN A 38 -14.07 -11.92 -6.57
N SER A 39 -14.73 -12.43 -7.62
CA SER A 39 -16.01 -13.13 -7.49
C SER A 39 -15.88 -14.43 -6.69
N LEU A 40 -14.75 -15.16 -6.84
CA LEU A 40 -14.44 -16.32 -5.98
C LEU A 40 -14.33 -15.95 -4.50
N ARG A 41 -14.00 -14.69 -4.19
CA ARG A 41 -13.89 -14.14 -2.83
C ARG A 41 -15.18 -13.48 -2.34
N GLY A 42 -16.26 -13.53 -3.13
CA GLY A 42 -17.54 -12.91 -2.80
C GLY A 42 -17.57 -11.39 -2.97
N VAL A 43 -16.64 -10.81 -3.75
CA VAL A 43 -16.66 -9.39 -4.12
C VAL A 43 -17.42 -9.24 -5.43
N GLU A 44 -18.39 -8.32 -5.47
CA GLU A 44 -19.17 -8.05 -6.67
C GLU A 44 -18.28 -7.51 -7.80
N GLU A 45 -18.57 -7.89 -9.04
CA GLU A 45 -17.75 -7.47 -10.18
C GLU A 45 -17.76 -5.95 -10.39
N GLU A 46 -18.84 -5.29 -9.99
CA GLU A 46 -19.01 -3.83 -10.06
C GLU A 46 -18.08 -3.09 -9.11
N ASP A 47 -17.66 -3.75 -8.01
CA ASP A 47 -16.69 -3.24 -7.05
C ASP A 47 -15.24 -3.49 -7.47
N THR A 48 -15.02 -4.10 -8.65
CA THR A 48 -13.69 -4.35 -9.20
C THR A 48 -13.32 -3.35 -10.30
N PHE A 49 -12.53 -2.36 -9.91
CA PHE A 49 -12.10 -1.26 -10.78
C PHE A 49 -10.71 -1.48 -11.40
N PRO A 50 -10.40 -0.84 -12.56
CA PRO A 50 -9.05 -0.81 -13.09
C PRO A 50 -8.05 -0.22 -12.09
N THR A 51 -6.92 -0.91 -11.88
CA THR A 51 -5.89 -0.48 -10.93
C THR A 51 -4.87 0.45 -11.59
N PHE A 52 -4.58 1.60 -10.96
CA PHE A 52 -3.53 2.51 -11.41
C PHE A 52 -2.48 2.73 -10.31
N TYR A 53 -1.25 2.29 -10.55
CA TYR A 53 -0.15 2.36 -9.57
C TYR A 53 0.68 3.63 -9.75
N ARG A 54 0.26 4.75 -9.14
CA ARG A 54 0.95 6.06 -9.27
C ARG A 54 1.74 6.46 -8.02
N MET A 55 1.23 6.12 -6.83
CA MET A 55 1.83 6.48 -5.54
C MET A 55 1.92 5.26 -4.63
N ASN A 56 2.30 4.13 -5.22
CA ASN A 56 2.27 2.82 -4.57
C ASN A 56 3.68 2.30 -4.21
N THR A 57 4.70 3.16 -4.32
CA THR A 57 6.06 2.85 -3.86
C THR A 57 6.54 3.93 -2.90
N LYS A 58 7.44 3.57 -1.96
CA LYS A 58 8.08 4.53 -1.06
C LYS A 58 8.67 5.71 -1.83
N ARG A 59 9.37 5.43 -2.94
CA ARG A 59 10.03 6.46 -3.76
C ARG A 59 9.01 7.42 -4.40
N ALA A 60 7.92 6.89 -4.96
CA ALA A 60 6.89 7.71 -5.58
C ALA A 60 6.19 8.61 -4.56
N LEU A 61 5.83 8.06 -3.38
CA LEU A 61 5.22 8.81 -2.28
C LEU A 61 6.13 9.95 -1.81
N VAL A 62 7.39 9.64 -1.49
CA VAL A 62 8.36 10.65 -1.02
C VAL A 62 8.52 11.75 -2.06
N ARG A 63 8.67 11.41 -3.34
CA ARG A 63 8.78 12.40 -4.42
C ARG A 63 7.54 13.29 -4.53
N ALA A 64 6.35 12.69 -4.51
CA ALA A 64 5.09 13.41 -4.66
C ALA A 64 4.86 14.41 -3.51
N PHE A 65 5.08 13.99 -2.27
CA PHE A 65 4.85 14.85 -1.10
C PHE A 65 5.96 15.87 -0.86
N ALA A 66 7.22 15.52 -1.15
CA ALA A 66 8.31 16.49 -1.15
C ALA A 66 8.08 17.59 -2.19
N GLY A 67 7.62 17.22 -3.40
CA GLY A 67 7.21 18.19 -4.43
C GLY A 67 6.04 19.09 -4.01
N ALA A 68 5.25 18.67 -3.02
CA ALA A 68 4.17 19.47 -2.43
C ALA A 68 4.61 20.28 -1.19
N GLY A 69 5.91 20.29 -0.85
CA GLY A 69 6.47 21.04 0.28
C GLY A 69 6.34 20.35 1.64
N LEU A 70 6.00 19.06 1.69
CA LEU A 70 5.96 18.30 2.94
C LEU A 70 7.28 17.53 3.17
N GLU A 71 7.69 17.45 4.43
CA GLU A 71 8.87 16.70 4.84
C GLU A 71 8.50 15.29 5.27
N LEU A 72 9.37 14.32 4.99
CA LEU A 72 9.15 12.93 5.37
C LEU A 72 9.40 12.76 6.87
N GLY A 73 8.37 12.34 7.61
CA GLY A 73 8.51 11.92 9.00
C GLY A 73 8.96 10.46 9.10
N TRP A 74 8.13 9.54 8.62
CA TRP A 74 8.47 8.11 8.60
C TRP A 74 7.67 7.36 7.55
N VAL A 75 8.18 6.18 7.17
CA VAL A 75 7.47 5.20 6.33
C VAL A 75 7.54 3.85 7.02
N ARG A 76 6.40 3.20 7.19
CA ARG A 76 6.26 1.84 7.69
C ARG A 76 5.53 0.99 6.66
N ARG A 77 5.78 -0.31 6.67
CA ARG A 77 5.04 -1.26 5.85
C ARG A 77 4.49 -2.36 6.71
N LEU A 78 3.27 -2.76 6.42
CA LEU A 78 2.50 -3.71 7.22
C LEU A 78 1.96 -4.81 6.33
N GLU A 79 2.08 -6.04 6.81
CA GLU A 79 1.39 -7.21 6.28
C GLU A 79 0.52 -7.75 7.42
N ALA A 80 -0.79 -7.76 7.21
CA ALA A 80 -1.74 -8.09 8.28
C ALA A 80 -2.29 -9.51 8.15
N GLN A 81 -2.86 -9.85 6.99
CA GLN A 81 -3.58 -11.11 6.79
C GLN A 81 -3.53 -11.53 5.31
N PRO A 82 -3.49 -12.84 5.02
CA PRO A 82 -3.43 -13.36 3.65
C PRO A 82 -4.80 -13.32 2.95
N ASN A 83 -5.43 -12.15 2.88
CA ASN A 83 -6.81 -11.95 2.40
C ASN A 83 -7.07 -12.49 0.99
N TYR A 84 -6.04 -12.55 0.15
CA TYR A 84 -6.15 -13.02 -1.21
C TYR A 84 -5.98 -14.52 -1.33
N LEU A 85 -5.51 -15.23 -0.31
CA LEU A 85 -5.28 -16.68 -0.36
C LEU A 85 -6.23 -17.48 0.55
N ILE A 86 -7.35 -16.90 0.98
CA ILE A 86 -8.31 -17.52 1.92
C ILE A 86 -9.27 -18.55 1.29
N LEU A 87 -9.21 -18.76 -0.04
CA LEU A 87 -10.20 -19.57 -0.78
C LEU A 87 -10.24 -21.04 -0.36
N THR A 88 -9.09 -21.62 -0.01
CA THR A 88 -8.95 -23.03 0.38
C THR A 88 -7.96 -23.15 1.54
N VAL A 89 -7.99 -24.27 2.27
CA VAL A 89 -7.03 -24.53 3.34
C VAL A 89 -5.57 -24.49 2.84
N PRO A 90 -5.19 -25.15 1.72
CA PRO A 90 -3.82 -25.08 1.23
C PRO A 90 -3.38 -23.67 0.86
N THR A 91 -4.21 -22.91 0.14
CA THR A 91 -3.88 -21.52 -0.21
C THR A 91 -3.75 -20.65 1.05
N PHE A 92 -4.60 -20.87 2.04
CA PHE A 92 -4.54 -20.14 3.30
C PHE A 92 -3.22 -20.40 4.03
N LEU A 93 -2.76 -21.66 4.07
CA LEU A 93 -1.48 -22.01 4.67
C LEU A 93 -0.30 -21.35 3.95
N ILE A 94 -0.33 -21.30 2.61
CA ILE A 94 0.67 -20.56 1.83
C ILE A 94 0.66 -19.08 2.19
N GLY A 95 -0.53 -18.49 2.31
CA GLY A 95 -0.68 -17.11 2.70
C GLY A 95 -0.18 -16.82 4.11
N ALA A 96 -0.48 -17.69 5.08
CA ALA A 96 0.02 -17.58 6.45
C ALA A 96 1.55 -17.74 6.51
N LEU A 97 2.12 -18.65 5.72
CA LEU A 97 3.57 -18.80 5.60
C LEU A 97 4.20 -17.53 5.02
N TYR A 98 3.61 -16.95 3.96
CA TYR A 98 4.06 -15.70 3.37
C TYR A 98 4.05 -14.56 4.39
N GLU A 99 2.90 -14.36 5.06
CA GLU A 99 2.70 -13.33 6.09
C GLU A 99 3.77 -13.42 7.19
N ARG A 100 3.95 -14.61 7.78
CA ARG A 100 5.00 -14.86 8.78
C ARG A 100 6.40 -14.59 8.25
N THR A 101 6.68 -14.99 7.02
CA THR A 101 7.99 -14.80 6.40
C THR A 101 8.31 -13.32 6.22
N VAL A 102 7.42 -12.52 5.63
CA VAL A 102 7.65 -11.09 5.40
C VAL A 102 7.60 -10.24 6.68
N ASN A 103 6.96 -10.75 7.73
CA ASN A 103 6.93 -10.14 9.06
C ASN A 103 8.11 -10.54 9.95
N SER A 104 8.85 -11.61 9.62
CA SER A 104 10.00 -12.07 10.41
C SER A 104 11.17 -11.09 10.46
N THR A 105 11.31 -10.23 9.46
CA THR A 105 12.41 -9.26 9.35
C THR A 105 12.01 -8.01 8.57
N ASP A 106 12.64 -6.89 8.89
CA ASP A 106 12.43 -5.63 8.17
C ASP A 106 13.10 -5.58 6.80
N LEU A 107 14.04 -6.49 6.52
CA LEU A 107 14.62 -6.67 5.18
C LEU A 107 13.54 -7.06 4.15
N LEU A 108 12.54 -7.83 4.59
CA LEU A 108 11.40 -8.25 3.77
C LEU A 108 10.22 -7.28 3.84
N SER A 109 10.33 -6.20 4.61
CA SER A 109 9.28 -5.18 4.69
C SER A 109 8.84 -4.63 3.33
N PRO A 110 9.70 -4.49 2.28
CA PRO A 110 9.26 -4.06 0.96
C PRO A 110 8.24 -4.97 0.29
N LEU A 111 8.09 -6.22 0.74
CA LEU A 111 7.12 -7.17 0.20
C LEU A 111 5.77 -7.15 0.91
N ARG A 112 5.63 -6.37 1.99
CA ARG A 112 4.37 -6.25 2.75
C ARG A 112 3.33 -5.41 1.99
N SER A 113 2.05 -5.69 2.19
CA SER A 113 0.92 -5.22 1.36
C SER A 113 0.64 -3.73 1.42
N VAL A 114 0.87 -3.09 2.56
CA VAL A 114 0.48 -1.69 2.79
C VAL A 114 1.69 -0.84 3.13
N ILE A 115 1.75 0.37 2.55
CA ILE A 115 2.66 1.43 2.97
C ILE A 115 1.88 2.44 3.80
N PHE A 116 2.30 2.64 5.05
CA PHE A 116 1.88 3.74 5.91
C PHE A 116 2.98 4.80 5.95
N CYS A 117 2.63 6.06 5.79
CA CYS A 117 3.60 7.14 5.82
C CYS A 117 3.07 8.37 6.54
N ARG A 118 3.97 9.03 7.26
CA ARG A 118 3.75 10.32 7.89
C ARG A 118 4.61 11.35 7.21
N PHE A 119 3.97 12.42 6.78
CA PHE A 119 4.60 13.64 6.32
C PHE A 119 4.24 14.80 7.23
N VAL A 120 5.11 15.81 7.31
CA VAL A 120 4.93 16.97 8.18
C VAL A 120 5.06 18.23 7.34
N LYS A 121 4.19 19.20 7.59
CA LYS A 121 4.38 20.55 7.04
C LYS A 121 5.46 21.24 7.87
N PRO A 122 6.54 21.75 7.24
CA PRO A 122 7.57 22.48 7.95
C PRO A 122 6.98 23.61 8.79
N GLU A 123 7.59 23.90 9.94
CA GLU A 123 7.27 25.10 10.69
C GLU A 123 7.56 26.32 9.81
N THR A 124 6.65 27.28 9.80
CA THR A 124 6.96 28.59 9.23
C THR A 124 7.98 29.21 10.18
N ARG A 125 9.27 29.18 9.85
CA ARG A 125 10.27 29.94 10.62
C ARG A 125 9.82 31.40 10.60
N GLY A 126 9.34 31.88 11.74
CA GLY A 126 8.98 33.28 11.92
C GLY A 126 10.19 34.14 11.58
N GLN A 127 9.96 35.11 10.69
CA GLN A 127 10.73 36.34 10.65
C GLN A 127 10.27 37.23 11.80
#